data_AF-A0A927SD84-F1
#
_entry.id   AF-A0A927SD84-F1
#
_cell.length_a   1.000
_cell.length_b   1.000
_cell.length_c   1.000
_cell.angle_alpha   90.00
_cell.angle_beta   90.00
_cell.angle_gamma   90.00
#
_symmetry.space_group_name_H-M   'P 1'
#
loop_
_entity.id
_entity.type
_entity.pdbx_description
1 polymer ?
#
loop_
_entity_poly.entity_id
_entity_poly.type
_entity_poly.pdbx_seq_one_letter_code
_entity_poly.pdbx_strand_id
1 'polypeptide(L)'
;MMNMRINATKRTIEMTKKFAATASHYGTDEYKMLQEVRHDYPGYSVQIINRKSVQSTFKGLTYEYMEMYIEKHDNENGSIMKEYNMLRAKDEDSIEIGAESESYMTIKAWFLDQFPAFAEYHEKRNEMTENIKKKVTATNEAKRKAARAAKRALLHVRFS
;
A
#
# COMPACT_ATOMS: atom_id res chain seq x y z
N MET A 1 3.70 -16.05 -6.43
CA MET A 1 2.87 -15.19 -5.54
C MET A 1 2.04 -16.09 -4.63
N MET A 2 2.04 -15.87 -3.32
CA MET A 2 1.38 -16.80 -2.36
C MET A 2 -0.12 -16.50 -2.23
N ASN A 3 -0.99 -17.38 -2.72
CA ASN A 3 -2.43 -17.13 -2.85
C ASN A 3 -3.26 -17.54 -1.60
N MET A 4 -2.71 -18.45 -0.79
CA MET A 4 -3.32 -19.03 0.41
C MET A 4 -2.22 -19.35 1.45
N ARG A 5 -2.54 -19.23 2.75
CA ARG A 5 -1.64 -19.46 3.90
C ARG A 5 -2.41 -20.11 5.05
N ILE A 6 -1.77 -21.06 5.74
CA ILE A 6 -2.30 -21.63 6.98
C ILE A 6 -1.75 -20.84 8.17
N ASN A 7 -2.65 -20.39 9.05
CA ASN A 7 -2.31 -19.75 10.31
C ASN A 7 -2.70 -20.69 11.46
N ALA A 8 -1.72 -21.46 11.93
CA ALA A 8 -1.92 -22.45 12.98
C ALA A 8 -2.37 -21.83 14.31
N THR A 9 -1.84 -20.65 14.66
CA THR A 9 -2.16 -19.95 15.91
C THR A 9 -3.63 -19.54 15.98
N LYS A 10 -4.17 -19.01 14.87
CA LYS A 10 -5.57 -18.58 14.79
C LYS A 10 -6.52 -19.68 14.33
N ARG A 11 -5.98 -20.84 13.91
CA ARG A 11 -6.71 -21.92 13.24
C ARG A 11 -7.50 -21.40 12.03
N THR A 12 -6.82 -20.64 11.18
CA THR A 12 -7.42 -20.04 9.98
C THR A 12 -6.70 -20.42 8.70
N ILE A 13 -7.46 -20.61 7.62
CA ILE A 13 -6.97 -20.69 6.25
C ILE A 13 -7.15 -19.30 5.66
N GLU A 14 -6.05 -18.56 5.51
CA GLU A 14 -6.04 -17.17 5.07
C GLU A 14 -5.77 -17.10 3.56
N MET A 15 -6.65 -16.46 2.80
CA MET A 15 -6.51 -16.34 1.34
C MET A 15 -6.67 -14.91 0.85
N THR A 16 -6.16 -14.62 -0.34
CA THR A 16 -6.37 -13.32 -0.98
C THR A 16 -7.78 -13.18 -1.56
N LYS A 17 -8.27 -11.94 -1.69
CA LYS A 17 -9.60 -11.66 -2.29
C LYS A 17 -9.74 -12.22 -3.71
N LYS A 18 -8.68 -12.12 -4.52
CA LYS A 18 -8.67 -12.65 -5.89
C LYS A 18 -8.84 -14.17 -5.90
N PHE A 19 -8.08 -14.86 -5.05
CA PHE A 19 -8.17 -16.32 -4.93
C PHE A 19 -9.57 -16.76 -4.47
N ALA A 20 -10.13 -16.10 -3.45
CA ALA A 20 -11.47 -16.39 -2.97
C ALA A 20 -12.55 -16.24 -4.05
N ALA A 21 -12.40 -15.24 -4.92
CA ALA A 21 -13.32 -15.01 -6.03
C ALA A 21 -13.23 -16.10 -7.10
N THR A 22 -12.04 -16.62 -7.42
CA THR A 22 -11.93 -17.76 -8.34
C THR A 22 -12.42 -19.04 -7.68
N ALA A 23 -12.00 -19.30 -6.43
CA ALA A 23 -12.38 -20.50 -5.68
C ALA A 23 -13.88 -20.59 -5.35
N SER A 24 -14.65 -19.50 -5.47
CA SER A 24 -16.11 -19.58 -5.35
C SER A 24 -16.78 -20.22 -6.57
N HIS A 25 -16.06 -20.39 -7.68
CA HIS A 25 -16.55 -21.04 -8.88
C HIS A 25 -16.20 -22.53 -8.81
N TYR A 26 -17.23 -23.38 -8.75
CA TYR A 26 -17.07 -24.82 -8.70
C TYR A 26 -16.29 -25.35 -9.93
N GLY A 27 -15.40 -26.31 -9.71
CA GLY A 27 -14.62 -26.95 -10.77
C GLY A 27 -13.35 -26.21 -11.20
N THR A 28 -13.14 -24.98 -10.72
CA THR A 28 -11.86 -24.26 -10.90
C THR A 28 -10.73 -24.94 -10.13
N ASP A 29 -9.50 -24.72 -10.55
CA ASP A 29 -8.33 -25.27 -9.87
C ASP A 29 -8.19 -24.68 -8.46
N GLU A 30 -8.49 -23.38 -8.29
CA GLU A 30 -8.51 -22.72 -6.99
C GLU A 30 -9.60 -23.28 -6.05
N TYR A 31 -10.75 -23.69 -6.59
CA TYR A 31 -11.77 -24.39 -5.81
C TYR A 31 -11.25 -25.73 -5.30
N LYS A 32 -10.63 -26.54 -6.16
CA LYS A 32 -10.06 -27.85 -5.78
C LYS A 32 -8.99 -27.70 -4.71
N MET A 33 -8.05 -26.78 -4.90
CA MET A 33 -7.04 -26.45 -3.90
C MET A 33 -7.65 -26.04 -2.56
N LEU A 34 -8.74 -25.28 -2.56
CA LEU A 34 -9.42 -24.90 -1.32
C LEU A 34 -10.11 -26.10 -0.65
N GLN A 35 -10.69 -27.03 -1.42
CA GLN A 35 -11.30 -28.23 -0.85
C GLN A 35 -10.26 -29.16 -0.22
N GLU A 36 -9.11 -29.37 -0.88
CA GLU A 36 -7.99 -30.15 -0.33
C GLU A 36 -7.52 -29.58 1.01
N VAL A 37 -7.30 -28.27 1.07
CA VAL A 37 -6.87 -27.62 2.31
C VAL A 37 -7.96 -27.68 3.39
N ARG A 38 -9.25 -27.60 3.04
CA ARG A 38 -10.33 -27.81 4.02
C ARG A 38 -10.38 -29.24 4.54
N HIS A 39 -10.07 -30.21 3.70
CA HIS A 39 -10.00 -31.62 4.07
C HIS A 39 -8.86 -31.88 5.05
N ASP A 40 -7.68 -31.30 4.81
CA ASP A 40 -6.51 -31.46 5.68
C ASP A 40 -6.65 -30.70 7.01
N TYR A 41 -7.44 -29.62 7.02
CA TYR A 41 -7.66 -28.75 8.18
C TYR A 41 -9.16 -28.58 8.52
N PRO A 42 -9.87 -29.66 8.89
CA PRO A 42 -11.34 -29.67 9.03
C PRO A 42 -11.86 -28.77 10.18
N GLY A 43 -10.98 -28.39 11.11
CA GLY A 43 -11.28 -27.49 12.23
C GLY A 43 -10.80 -26.06 12.04
N TYR A 44 -10.37 -25.66 10.84
CA TYR A 44 -9.87 -24.31 10.55
C TYR A 44 -10.95 -23.48 9.84
N SER A 45 -11.05 -22.20 10.20
CA SER A 45 -11.98 -21.28 9.55
C SER A 45 -11.33 -20.61 8.34
N VAL A 46 -12.06 -20.50 7.23
CA VAL A 46 -11.57 -19.83 6.02
C VAL A 46 -11.80 -18.32 6.12
N GLN A 47 -10.74 -17.54 5.90
CA GLN A 47 -10.80 -16.08 5.99
C GLN A 47 -10.12 -15.42 4.79
N ILE A 48 -10.77 -14.37 4.26
CA ILE A 48 -10.17 -13.51 3.24
C ILE A 48 -9.36 -12.44 3.96
N ILE A 49 -8.04 -12.46 3.77
CA ILE A 49 -7.15 -11.44 4.32
C ILE A 49 -6.91 -10.33 3.30
N ASN A 50 -7.13 -9.10 3.73
CA ASN A 50 -6.58 -7.94 3.04
C ASN A 50 -5.13 -7.82 3.47
N ARG A 51 -4.19 -8.02 2.54
CA ARG A 51 -2.81 -7.62 2.80
C ARG A 51 -2.83 -6.14 3.10
N LYS A 52 -2.35 -5.76 4.29
CA LYS A 52 -2.02 -4.37 4.56
C LYS A 52 -0.98 -3.99 3.51
N SER A 53 -1.30 -3.05 2.62
CA SER A 53 -0.25 -2.46 1.79
C SER A 53 0.78 -1.91 2.78
N VAL A 54 2.06 -2.23 2.59
CA VAL A 54 3.12 -1.52 3.31
C VAL A 54 2.87 -0.05 3.04
N GLN A 55 2.55 0.69 4.10
CA GLN A 55 2.20 2.09 3.95
C GLN A 55 3.49 2.79 3.53
N SER A 56 3.59 3.16 2.25
CA SER A 56 4.69 4.01 1.82
C SER A 56 4.59 5.31 2.60
N THR A 57 5.58 5.56 3.46
CA THR A 57 5.75 6.79 4.23
C THR A 57 5.96 8.00 3.31
N PHE A 58 6.23 7.79 2.02
CA PHE A 58 6.39 8.88 1.04
C PHE A 58 5.48 8.64 -0.16
N LYS A 59 4.17 8.76 0.06
CA LYS A 59 3.22 8.74 -1.06
C LYS A 59 3.44 9.97 -1.94
N GLY A 60 3.82 9.73 -3.19
CA GLY A 60 3.99 10.78 -4.20
C GLY A 60 5.43 11.20 -4.49
N LEU A 61 6.43 10.59 -3.86
CA LEU A 61 7.85 10.84 -4.17
C LEU A 61 8.27 10.03 -5.41
N THR A 62 7.81 10.43 -6.59
CA THR A 62 8.21 9.81 -7.87
C THR A 62 9.58 10.32 -8.32
N TYR A 63 10.20 9.67 -9.32
CA TYR A 63 11.43 10.16 -9.93
C TYR A 63 11.26 11.58 -10.50
N GLU A 64 10.14 11.83 -11.19
CA GLU A 64 9.81 13.16 -11.72
C GLU A 64 9.70 14.20 -10.59
N TYR A 65 9.13 13.83 -9.45
CA TYR A 65 9.05 14.72 -8.31
C TYR A 65 10.44 15.01 -7.71
N MET A 66 11.30 13.99 -7.59
CA MET A 66 12.68 14.17 -7.13
C MET A 66 13.44 15.13 -8.06
N GLU A 67 13.32 14.93 -9.37
CA GLU A 67 13.96 15.75 -10.40
C GLU A 67 13.50 17.21 -10.30
N MET A 68 12.19 17.47 -10.28
CA MET A 68 11.65 18.83 -10.09
C MET A 68 12.08 19.47 -8.76
N TYR A 69 12.28 18.69 -7.71
CA TYR A 69 12.73 19.20 -6.41
C TYR A 69 14.22 19.58 -6.47
N ILE A 70 15.05 18.71 -7.06
CA ILE A 70 16.46 18.99 -7.27
C ILE A 70 16.61 20.23 -8.13
N GLU A 71 15.93 20.38 -9.27
CA GLU A 71 16.02 21.57 -10.12
C GLU A 71 15.79 22.90 -9.37
N LYS A 72 14.92 22.90 -8.35
CA LYS A 72 14.58 24.10 -7.56
C LYS A 72 15.51 24.35 -6.39
N HIS A 73 16.22 23.33 -5.94
CA HIS A 73 17.00 23.32 -4.70
C HIS A 73 18.46 22.92 -4.92
N ASP A 74 18.88 22.70 -6.17
CA ASP A 74 20.27 22.42 -6.53
C ASP A 74 21.12 23.65 -6.23
N ASN A 75 22.42 23.41 -6.04
CA ASN A 75 23.39 24.47 -5.96
C ASN A 75 23.57 25.13 -7.34
N GLU A 76 24.17 26.33 -7.37
CA GLU A 76 24.42 27.09 -8.60
C GLU A 76 25.24 26.31 -9.66
N ASN A 77 25.92 25.23 -9.26
CA ASN A 77 26.76 24.40 -10.12
C ASN A 77 26.04 23.17 -10.70
N GLY A 78 24.78 22.89 -10.32
CA GLY A 78 24.02 21.74 -10.81
C GLY A 78 24.61 20.39 -10.35
N SER A 79 25.32 20.35 -9.23
CA SER A 79 26.08 19.17 -8.79
C SER A 79 25.15 18.03 -8.36
N ILE A 80 24.04 18.36 -7.70
CA ILE A 80 23.13 17.36 -7.13
C ILE A 80 22.34 16.70 -8.27
N MET A 81 21.98 17.43 -9.32
CA MET A 81 21.34 16.85 -10.50
C MET A 81 22.27 15.89 -11.24
N LYS A 82 23.57 16.16 -11.31
CA LYS A 82 24.54 15.25 -11.93
C LYS A 82 24.63 13.93 -11.17
N GLU A 83 24.75 13.98 -9.84
CA GLU A 83 24.75 12.77 -9.00
C GLU A 83 23.45 11.97 -9.14
N TYR A 84 22.30 12.65 -9.20
CA TYR A 84 21.02 12.00 -9.43
C TYR A 84 20.95 11.29 -10.79
N ASN A 85 21.45 11.94 -11.86
CA ASN A 85 21.49 11.34 -13.19
C ASN A 85 22.42 10.14 -13.26
N MET A 86 23.56 10.17 -12.55
CA MET A 86 24.46 9.04 -12.39
C MET A 86 23.76 7.83 -11.75
N LEU A 87 23.03 8.05 -10.65
CA LEU A 87 22.27 6.98 -10.00
C LEU A 87 21.12 6.44 -10.88
N ARG A 88 20.58 7.28 -11.78
CA ARG A 88 19.53 6.89 -12.73
C ARG A 88 20.08 6.28 -14.02
N ALA A 89 21.41 6.21 -14.18
CA ALA A 89 22.09 5.86 -15.42
C ALA A 89 21.57 6.67 -16.62
N LYS A 90 21.42 7.98 -16.43
CA LYS A 90 20.90 8.94 -17.42
C LYS A 90 21.97 9.90 -17.94
N ASP A 91 23.14 9.92 -17.32
CA ASP A 91 24.33 10.63 -17.76
C ASP A 91 24.96 9.94 -18.99
N GLU A 92 25.71 10.73 -19.76
CA GLU A 92 26.35 10.30 -21.01
C GLU A 92 27.30 9.10 -20.78
N ASP A 93 28.09 9.15 -19.71
CA ASP A 93 29.04 8.09 -19.35
C ASP A 93 28.33 6.78 -18.99
N SER A 94 27.27 6.84 -18.18
CA SER A 94 26.48 5.65 -17.80
C SER A 94 25.72 5.03 -18.97
N ILE A 95 25.25 5.85 -19.92
CA ILE A 95 24.62 5.37 -21.15
C ILE A 95 25.66 4.67 -22.04
N GLU A 96 26.87 5.22 -22.15
CA GLU A 96 27.95 4.65 -22.95
C GLU A 96 28.41 3.27 -22.44
N ILE A 97 28.51 3.11 -21.12
CA ILE A 97 28.88 1.82 -20.50
C ILE A 97 27.70 0.85 -20.31
N GLY A 98 26.47 1.28 -20.63
CA GLY A 98 25.26 0.48 -20.45
C GLY A 98 24.93 0.18 -18.99
N ALA A 99 25.24 1.10 -18.07
CA ALA A 99 24.95 0.92 -16.65
C ALA A 99 23.43 0.85 -16.40
N GLU A 100 23.05 0.06 -15.40
CA GLU A 100 21.66 0.00 -14.95
C GLU A 100 21.38 1.05 -13.89
N SER A 101 20.17 1.62 -13.91
CA SER A 101 19.70 2.52 -12.85
C SER A 101 19.73 1.79 -11.51
N GLU A 102 20.18 2.50 -10.48
CA GLU A 102 20.07 2.04 -9.11
C GLU A 102 18.61 1.81 -8.71
N SER A 103 18.42 0.99 -7.68
CA SER A 103 17.08 0.68 -7.19
C SER A 103 16.38 1.95 -6.69
N TYR A 104 15.06 2.06 -6.89
CA TYR A 104 14.28 3.20 -6.39
C TYR A 104 14.46 3.42 -4.88
N MET A 105 14.63 2.33 -4.11
CA MET A 105 14.85 2.41 -2.67
C MET A 105 16.20 3.06 -2.33
N THR A 106 17.24 2.75 -3.09
CA THR A 106 18.57 3.35 -2.97
C THR A 106 18.52 4.84 -3.31
N ILE A 107 17.95 5.18 -4.47
CA ILE A 107 17.82 6.57 -4.94
C ILE A 107 16.99 7.42 -3.98
N LYS A 108 15.90 6.84 -3.46
CA LYS A 108 15.08 7.49 -2.43
C LYS A 108 15.86 7.74 -1.15
N ALA A 109 16.65 6.78 -0.68
CA ALA A 109 17.45 6.95 0.53
C ALA A 109 18.49 8.07 0.34
N TRP A 110 19.20 8.08 -0.78
CA TRP A 110 20.12 9.15 -1.15
C TRP A 110 19.42 10.51 -1.20
N PHE A 111 18.27 10.62 -1.86
CA PHE A 111 17.53 11.88 -1.97
C PHE A 111 17.12 12.44 -0.59
N LEU A 112 16.68 11.58 0.33
CA LEU A 112 16.30 12.00 1.68
C LEU A 112 17.50 12.43 2.53
N ASP A 113 18.67 11.86 2.27
CA ASP A 113 19.94 12.25 2.90
C ASP A 113 20.42 13.62 2.38
N GLN A 114 20.30 13.87 1.08
CA GLN A 114 20.64 15.15 0.47
C GLN A 114 19.70 16.29 0.89
N PHE A 115 18.42 16.00 1.11
CA PHE A 115 17.40 16.99 1.47
C PHE A 115 16.71 16.66 2.80
N PRO A 116 17.38 16.83 3.96
CA PRO A 116 16.79 16.51 5.26
C PRO A 116 15.56 17.37 5.58
N ALA A 117 15.54 18.64 5.15
CA ALA A 117 14.39 19.52 5.31
C ALA A 117 13.14 19.02 4.56
N PHE A 118 13.34 18.34 3.43
CA PHE A 118 12.25 17.70 2.69
C PHE A 118 11.64 16.54 3.48
N ALA A 119 12.49 15.72 4.10
CA ALA A 119 12.06 14.60 4.93
C ALA A 119 11.19 15.09 6.11
N GLU A 120 11.63 16.10 6.84
CA GLU A 120 10.89 16.69 7.97
C GLU A 120 9.52 17.26 7.55
N TYR A 121 9.47 17.99 6.42
CA TYR A 121 8.21 18.53 5.90
C TYR A 121 7.23 17.41 5.56
N HIS A 122 7.72 16.33 4.95
CA HIS A 122 6.87 15.21 4.57
C HIS A 122 6.33 14.44 5.77
N GLU A 123 7.13 14.27 6.82
CA GLU A 123 6.67 13.70 8.09
C GLU A 123 5.52 14.50 8.69
N LYS A 124 5.69 15.82 8.84
CA LYS A 124 4.63 16.71 9.34
C LYS A 124 3.36 16.64 8.47
N ARG A 125 3.51 16.63 7.14
CA ARG A 125 2.38 16.48 6.20
C ARG A 125 1.68 15.13 6.37
N ASN A 126 2.43 14.06 6.56
CA ASN A 126 1.88 12.72 6.74
C ASN A 126 1.06 12.64 8.03
N GLU A 127 1.57 13.18 9.13
CA GLU A 127 0.84 13.25 10.41
C GLU A 127 -0.48 14.01 10.24
N MET A 128 -0.45 15.17 9.58
CA MET A 128 -1.67 15.94 9.28
C MET A 128 -2.66 15.13 8.44
N THR A 129 -2.17 14.43 7.42
CA THR A 129 -2.99 13.60 6.53
C THR A 129 -3.61 12.41 7.28
N GLU A 130 -2.87 11.74 8.15
CA GLU A 130 -3.38 10.64 8.98
C GLU A 130 -4.45 11.15 9.97
N ASN A 131 -4.25 12.33 10.56
CA ASN A 131 -5.25 12.96 11.42
C ASN A 131 -6.54 13.30 10.66
N ILE A 132 -6.44 13.81 9.44
CA ILE A 132 -7.61 14.07 8.57
C ILE A 132 -8.32 12.75 8.25
N LYS A 133 -7.59 11.70 7.86
CA LYS A 133 -8.19 10.39 7.56
C LYS A 133 -8.95 9.84 8.77
N LYS A 134 -8.36 9.89 9.97
CA LYS A 134 -9.02 9.46 11.22
C LYS A 134 -10.32 10.22 11.48
N LYS A 135 -10.32 11.56 11.28
CA LYS A 135 -11.52 12.39 11.41
C LYS A 135 -12.60 12.01 10.39
N VAL A 136 -12.21 11.78 9.13
CA VAL A 136 -13.13 11.36 8.07
C VAL A 136 -13.71 9.98 8.34
N THR A 137 -12.89 9.01 8.77
CA THR A 137 -13.37 7.66 9.11
C THR A 137 -14.34 7.69 10.28
N ALA A 138 -14.03 8.41 11.36
CA ALA A 138 -14.92 8.57 12.50
C ALA A 138 -16.26 9.22 12.11
N THR A 139 -16.22 10.25 11.25
CA THR A 139 -17.41 10.91 10.72
C THR A 139 -18.26 9.95 9.90
N ASN A 140 -17.65 9.17 9.01
CA ASN A 140 -18.35 8.20 8.18
C ASN A 140 -18.95 7.04 9.00
N GLU A 141 -18.26 6.59 10.04
CA GLU A 141 -18.78 5.60 10.99
C GLU A 141 -19.97 6.12 11.78
N ALA A 142 -19.91 7.36 12.28
CA ALA A 142 -21.03 8.01 12.95
C ALA A 142 -22.26 8.12 12.03
N LYS A 143 -22.07 8.57 10.78
CA LYS A 143 -23.14 8.61 9.76
C LYS A 143 -23.74 7.22 9.50
N ARG A 144 -22.91 6.18 9.36
CA ARG A 144 -23.38 4.80 9.17
C ARG A 144 -24.15 4.28 10.38
N LYS A 145 -23.70 4.60 11.61
CA LYS A 145 -24.40 4.21 12.84
C LYS A 145 -25.75 4.88 12.95
N ALA A 146 -25.84 6.19 12.66
CA ALA A 146 -27.10 6.94 12.62
C ALA A 146 -28.07 6.37 11.57
N ALA A 147 -27.59 6.09 10.35
CA ALA A 147 -28.42 5.48 9.30
C ALA A 147 -28.96 4.09 9.69
N ARG A 148 -28.14 3.26 10.35
CA ARG A 148 -28.57 1.95 10.88
C ARG A 148 -29.63 2.10 11.98
N ALA A 149 -29.44 3.05 12.89
CA ALA A 149 -30.39 3.32 13.97
C ALA A 149 -31.74 3.82 13.43
N ALA A 150 -31.73 4.77 12.49
CA ALA A 150 -32.93 5.28 11.84
C ALA A 150 -33.69 4.17 11.08
N LYS A 151 -32.96 3.32 10.34
CA LYS A 151 -33.55 2.16 9.65
C LYS A 151 -34.21 1.18 10.64
N ARG A 152 -33.59 0.94 11.80
CA ARG A 152 -34.15 0.06 12.84
C ARG A 152 -35.40 0.65 13.50
N ALA A 153 -35.42 1.95 13.77
CA ALA A 153 -36.59 2.64 14.33
C ALA A 153 -37.80 2.57 13.37
N LEU A 154 -37.58 2.81 12.08
CA LEU A 154 -38.61 2.66 11.04
C LEU A 154 -39.19 1.25 10.96
N LEU A 155 -38.36 0.21 11.14
CA LEU A 155 -38.85 -1.16 11.20
C LEU A 155 -39.75 -1.40 12.42
N HIS A 156 -39.37 -0.94 13.62
CA HIS A 156 -40.22 -1.13 14.80
C HIS A 156 -41.57 -0.40 14.71
N VAL A 157 -41.62 0.80 14.11
CA VAL A 157 -42.89 1.53 13.90
C VAL A 157 -43.81 0.86 12.87
N ARG A 158 -43.25 0.11 11.91
CA ARG A 158 -44.02 -0.52 10.82
C ARG A 158 -44.56 -1.92 11.16
N PHE A 159 -44.13 -2.49 12.27
CA PHE A 159 -44.52 -3.82 12.77
C PHE A 159 -45.17 -3.76 14.18
N SER A 160 -45.53 -2.56 14.65
CA SER A 160 -46.36 -2.34 15.86
C SER A 160 -47.74 -1.87 15.43
#